data_AF-A0A258D8M9-F1
#
_entry.id   AF-A0A258D8M9-F1
#
_cell.length_a   1.000
_cell.length_b   1.000
_cell.length_c   1.000
_cell.angle_alpha   90.00
_cell.angle_beta   90.00
_cell.angle_gamma   90.00
#
_symmetry.space_group_name_H-M   'P 1'
#
loop_
_entity.id
_entity.type
_entity.pdbx_description
1 polymer ?
#
loop_
_entity_poly.entity_id
_entity_poly.type
_entity_poly.pdbx_seq_one_letter_code
_entity_poly.pdbx_strand_id
1 'polypeptide(L)'
;MALEPHYAQARLVDLFERKCELTFRCLACGTGKTWRRDTMLGRARALLGLTLAEIQRRTPCPRCGARMAQLAVSGVWEPLDLAERFRWEAIEALRSAGLDPQALGYGWRPPQPRR
;
A
#
# COMPACT_ATOMS: atom_id res chain seq x y z
N MET A 1 -0.28 9.73 16.40
CA MET A 1 -0.15 10.47 15.13
C MET A 1 -1.12 9.87 14.13
N ALA A 2 -1.99 10.70 13.56
CA ALA A 2 -2.92 10.30 12.51
C ALA A 2 -2.14 10.07 11.20
N LEU A 3 -2.74 9.35 10.25
CA LEU A 3 -2.20 9.20 8.90
C LEU A 3 -2.13 10.60 8.25
N GLU A 4 -1.00 10.99 7.67
CA GLU A 4 -0.90 12.28 6.98
C GLU A 4 -1.96 12.36 5.85
N PRO A 5 -2.59 13.53 5.63
CA PRO A 5 -3.72 13.65 4.73
C PRO A 5 -3.43 13.19 3.29
N HIS A 6 -2.22 13.39 2.79
CA HIS A 6 -1.84 12.98 1.44
C HIS A 6 -1.72 11.46 1.28
N TYR A 7 -1.47 10.71 2.36
CA TYR A 7 -1.44 9.25 2.32
C TYR A 7 -2.85 8.65 2.38
N ALA A 8 -3.85 9.37 2.88
CA ALA A 8 -5.19 8.84 3.08
C ALA A 8 -5.85 8.33 1.78
N GLN A 9 -5.58 9.01 0.67
CA GLN A 9 -6.13 8.67 -0.65
C GLN A 9 -5.26 7.67 -1.43
N ALA A 10 -4.04 7.40 -0.97
CA ALA A 10 -3.16 6.44 -1.61
C ALA A 10 -3.73 5.02 -1.50
N ARG A 11 -3.66 4.24 -2.57
CA ARG A 11 -4.09 2.84 -2.54
C ARG A 11 -2.94 1.96 -2.06
N LEU A 12 -3.27 0.80 -1.50
CA LEU A 12 -2.26 -0.16 -1.06
C LEU A 12 -1.35 -0.60 -2.21
N VAL A 13 -1.89 -0.71 -3.43
CA VAL A 13 -1.10 -1.02 -4.63
C VAL A 13 -0.08 0.07 -4.98
N ASP A 14 -0.36 1.34 -4.66
CA ASP A 14 0.58 2.44 -4.91
C ASP A 14 1.78 2.36 -3.95
N LEU A 15 1.56 1.92 -2.70
CA LEU A 15 2.64 1.64 -1.75
C LEU A 15 3.46 0.43 -2.20
N PHE A 16 2.79 -0.62 -2.68
CA PHE A 16 3.44 -1.81 -3.22
C PHE A 16 4.38 -1.46 -4.39
N GLU A 17 3.91 -0.63 -5.32
CA GLU A 17 4.71 -0.10 -6.45
C GLU A 17 5.96 0.61 -5.95
N ARG A 18 5.78 1.55 -5.03
CA ARG A 18 6.84 2.41 -4.49
C ARG A 18 7.78 1.68 -3.51
N LYS A 19 7.57 0.37 -3.30
CA LYS A 19 8.30 -0.44 -2.32
C LYS A 19 8.21 0.13 -0.90
N CYS A 20 7.11 0.82 -0.60
CA CYS A 20 6.80 1.33 0.72
C CYS A 20 6.28 0.21 1.63
N GLU A 21 6.48 0.39 2.92
CA GLU A 21 5.92 -0.44 3.97
C GLU A 21 4.80 0.32 4.69
N LEU A 22 3.77 -0.42 5.12
CA LEU A 22 2.66 0.13 5.88
C LEU A 22 2.69 -0.44 7.30
N THR A 23 2.97 0.41 8.27
CA THR A 23 2.99 0.06 9.68
C THR A 23 1.69 0.48 10.34
N PHE A 24 1.15 -0.42 11.17
CA PHE A 24 -0.06 -0.24 11.93
C PHE A 24 0.27 -0.28 13.42
N ARG A 25 -0.44 0.51 14.22
CA ARG A 25 -0.40 0.43 15.69
C ARG A 25 -1.81 0.51 16.27
N CYS A 26 -2.11 -0.41 17.19
CA CYS A 26 -3.34 -0.40 17.96
C CYS A 26 -3.22 0.64 19.09
N LEU A 27 -4.16 1.58 19.16
CA LEU A 27 -4.19 2.58 20.24
C LEU A 27 -4.70 2.02 21.57
N ALA A 28 -5.41 0.89 21.56
CA ALA A 28 -5.95 0.28 22.77
C ALA A 28 -4.92 -0.60 23.52
N CYS A 29 -4.17 -1.43 22.80
CA CYS A 29 -3.21 -2.38 23.42
C CYS A 29 -1.75 -2.21 22.96
N GLY A 30 -1.46 -1.23 22.12
CA GLY A 30 -0.11 -0.94 21.63
C GLY A 30 0.44 -1.90 20.57
N THR A 31 -0.23 -3.03 20.31
CA THR A 31 0.22 -4.04 19.31
C THR A 31 0.45 -3.40 17.95
N GLY A 32 1.63 -3.65 17.38
CA GLY A 32 2.02 -3.20 16.06
C GLY A 32 2.07 -4.35 15.04
N LYS A 33 1.93 -4.01 13.76
CA LYS A 33 2.27 -4.91 12.64
C LYS A 33 2.72 -4.09 11.45
N THR A 34 3.56 -4.66 10.61
CA THR A 34 4.03 -4.01 9.38
C THR A 34 3.70 -4.89 8.19
N TRP A 35 3.12 -4.29 7.16
CA TRP A 35 2.90 -4.92 5.87
C TRP A 35 4.00 -4.50 4.92
N ARG A 36 4.78 -5.49 4.51
CA ARG A 36 5.77 -5.42 3.44
C ARG A 36 5.17 -6.00 2.16
N ARG A 37 5.90 -5.93 1.03
CA ARG A 37 5.41 -6.37 -0.29
C ARG A 37 4.85 -7.79 -0.31
N ASP A 38 5.54 -8.73 0.32
CA ASP A 38 5.11 -10.12 0.49
C ASP A 38 3.75 -10.21 1.19
N THR A 39 3.55 -9.42 2.25
CA THR A 39 2.29 -9.39 3.00
C THR A 39 1.18 -8.73 2.17
N MET A 40 1.51 -7.69 1.39
CA MET A 40 0.57 -7.01 0.50
C MET A 40 0.06 -7.93 -0.61
N LEU A 41 0.94 -8.72 -1.24
CA LEU A 41 0.58 -9.67 -2.29
C LEU A 41 -0.04 -10.96 -1.74
N GLY A 42 0.29 -11.34 -0.51
CA GLY A 42 -0.28 -12.50 0.17
C GLY A 42 -1.59 -12.16 0.86
N ARG A 43 -1.53 -11.94 2.18
CA ARG A 43 -2.70 -11.84 3.04
C ARG A 43 -3.55 -10.59 2.79
N ALA A 44 -2.94 -9.49 2.38
CA ALA A 44 -3.65 -8.24 2.14
C ALA A 44 -4.05 -8.05 0.65
N ARG A 45 -3.93 -9.09 -0.19
CA ARG A 45 -4.20 -9.05 -1.63
C ARG A 45 -5.55 -8.42 -1.98
N ALA A 46 -6.60 -8.80 -1.26
CA ALA A 46 -7.96 -8.30 -1.49
C ALA A 46 -8.12 -6.79 -1.21
N LEU A 47 -7.12 -6.17 -0.57
CA LEU A 47 -7.13 -4.76 -0.19
C LEU A 47 -6.28 -3.91 -1.14
N LEU A 48 -5.62 -4.49 -2.14
CA LEU A 48 -4.69 -3.77 -3.04
C LEU A 48 -5.35 -2.56 -3.72
N GLY A 49 -6.61 -2.68 -4.12
CA GLY A 49 -7.37 -1.59 -4.73
C GLY A 49 -7.91 -0.54 -3.75
N LEU A 50 -7.88 -0.80 -2.44
CA LEU A 50 -8.44 0.09 -1.43
C LEU A 50 -7.43 1.17 -1.02
N THR A 51 -7.97 2.32 -0.62
CA THR A 51 -7.21 3.42 -0.04
C THR A 51 -6.75 3.10 1.38
N LEU A 52 -5.67 3.76 1.83
CA LEU A 52 -5.20 3.61 3.21
C LEU A 52 -6.27 4.02 4.23
N ALA A 53 -7.09 5.03 3.92
CA ALA A 53 -8.21 5.42 4.77
C ALA A 53 -9.26 4.31 4.91
N GLU A 54 -9.60 3.61 3.82
CA GLU A 54 -10.52 2.47 3.88
C GLU A 54 -9.91 1.29 4.65
N ILE A 55 -8.62 1.02 4.44
CA ILE A 55 -7.89 -0.03 5.15
C ILE A 55 -7.86 0.25 6.67
N GLN A 56 -7.61 1.50 7.07
CA GLN A 56 -7.62 1.94 8.47
C GLN A 56 -8.96 1.61 9.16
N ARG A 57 -10.08 1.83 8.46
CA ARG A 57 -11.43 1.57 8.98
C ARG A 57 -11.76 0.07 9.11
N ARG A 58 -11.12 -0.76 8.28
CA ARG A 58 -11.39 -2.20 8.15
C ARG A 58 -10.45 -3.09 8.98
N THR A 59 -9.30 -2.58 9.41
CA THR A 59 -8.24 -3.45 9.97
C THR A 59 -8.39 -3.65 11.49
N PRO A 60 -8.78 -4.87 11.96
CA PRO A 60 -8.81 -5.18 13.38
C PRO A 60 -7.40 -5.46 13.93
N CYS A 61 -7.23 -5.22 15.23
CA CYS A 61 -6.06 -5.62 15.99
C CYS A 61 -6.11 -7.13 16.24
N PRO A 62 -5.06 -7.89 15.87
CA PRO A 62 -5.05 -9.34 16.06
C PRO A 62 -5.00 -9.77 17.54
N ARG A 63 -4.68 -8.85 18.46
CA ARG A 63 -4.53 -9.14 19.90
C ARG A 63 -5.81 -8.86 20.70
N CYS A 64 -6.41 -7.67 20.53
CA CYS A 64 -7.55 -7.24 21.36
C CYS A 64 -8.83 -6.96 20.57
N GLY A 65 -8.85 -7.17 19.26
CA GLY A 65 -10.03 -6.93 18.42
C GLY A 65 -10.36 -5.46 18.13
N ALA A 66 -9.84 -4.50 18.91
CA ALA A 66 -9.98 -3.07 18.64
C ALA A 66 -9.35 -2.67 17.28
N ARG A 67 -9.68 -1.49 16.75
CA ARG A 67 -9.12 -1.05 15.46
C ARG A 67 -7.63 -0.71 15.53
N MET A 68 -6.92 -0.98 14.43
CA MET A 68 -5.56 -0.47 14.22
C MET A 68 -5.63 0.97 13.70
N ALA A 69 -5.86 1.91 14.62
CA ALA A 69 -6.19 3.29 14.28
C ALA A 69 -4.98 4.14 13.87
N GLN A 70 -3.75 3.77 14.22
CA GLN A 70 -2.56 4.51 13.78
C GLN A 70 -1.89 3.80 12.61
N LEU A 71 -1.62 4.57 11.56
CA LEU A 71 -0.92 4.14 10.35
C LEU A 71 0.33 5.00 10.13
N ALA A 72 1.38 4.38 9.63
CA ALA A 72 2.59 5.06 9.15
C ALA A 72 3.06 4.40 7.86
N VAL A 73 3.52 5.22 6.92
CA VAL A 73 4.15 4.77 5.67
C VAL A 73 5.63 5.05 5.76
N SER A 74 6.46 4.08 5.39
CA SER A 74 7.91 4.24 5.30
C SER A 74 8.42 3.74 3.95
N GLY A 75 9.41 4.42 3.37
CA GLY A 75 9.99 4.08 2.07
C GLY A 75 10.12 5.29 1.16
N VAL A 76 10.40 5.04 -0.13
CA VAL A 76 10.61 6.09 -1.12
C VAL A 76 9.29 6.50 -1.74
N TRP A 77 8.72 7.62 -1.28
CA TRP A 77 7.43 8.12 -1.78
C TRP A 77 7.52 8.63 -3.22
N GLU A 78 8.62 9.28 -3.57
CA GLU A 78 8.89 9.83 -4.90
C GLU A 78 10.14 9.15 -5.47
N PRO A 79 9.98 8.05 -6.23
CA PRO A 79 11.10 7.29 -6.77
C PRO A 79 11.80 7.96 -7.96
N LEU A 80 11.32 9.14 -8.41
CA LEU A 80 11.91 9.93 -9.51
C LEU A 80 12.17 9.07 -10.75
N ASP A 81 13.43 8.99 -11.21
CA ASP A 81 13.89 8.21 -12.36
C ASP A 81 13.63 6.70 -12.21
N LEU A 82 13.48 6.21 -10.97
CA LEU A 82 13.17 4.80 -10.68
C LEU A 82 11.68 4.47 -10.81
N ALA A 83 10.80 5.47 -10.99
CA ALA A 83 9.35 5.27 -11.02
C ALA A 83 8.91 4.26 -12.09
N GLU A 84 9.48 4.35 -13.29
CA GLU A 84 9.13 3.45 -14.39
C GLU A 84 9.59 2.02 -14.12
N ARG A 85 10.81 1.85 -13.59
CA ARG A 85 11.33 0.54 -13.18
C ARG A 85 10.45 -0.09 -12.10
N PHE A 86 10.08 0.67 -11.07
CA PHE A 86 9.24 0.20 -9.98
C PHE A 86 7.84 -0.19 -10.45
N ARG A 87 7.28 0.57 -11.40
CA ARG A 87 6.02 0.24 -12.05
C ARG A 87 6.10 -1.12 -12.76
N TRP A 88 7.14 -1.36 -13.57
CA TRP A 88 7.29 -2.63 -14.28
C TRP A 88 7.47 -3.81 -13.33
N GLU A 89 8.32 -3.67 -12.32
CA GLU A 89 8.48 -4.69 -11.27
C GLU A 89 7.17 -4.98 -10.53
N ALA A 90 6.33 -3.97 -10.32
CA ALA A 90 5.02 -4.15 -9.72
C ALA A 90 4.07 -4.93 -10.64
N ILE A 91 4.02 -4.58 -11.93
CA ILE A 91 3.23 -5.28 -12.95
C ILE A 91 3.61 -6.76 -13.01
N GLU A 92 4.91 -7.07 -13.10
CA GLU A 92 5.41 -8.44 -13.15
C GLU A 92 5.05 -9.22 -11.88
N ALA A 93 5.26 -8.63 -10.71
CA ALA A 93 4.94 -9.28 -9.44
C ALA A 93 3.43 -9.53 -9.26
N LEU A 94 2.58 -8.61 -9.71
CA LEU A 94 1.12 -8.80 -9.74
C LEU A 94 0.74 -9.96 -10.66
N ARG A 95 1.28 -10.00 -11.88
CA ARG A 95 1.04 -11.09 -12.83
C ARG A 95 1.48 -12.44 -12.28
N SER A 96 2.66 -12.51 -11.69
CA SER A 96 3.19 -13.72 -11.05
C SER A 96 2.33 -14.18 -9.86
N ALA A 97 1.66 -13.26 -9.18
CA ALA A 97 0.68 -13.57 -8.13
C ALA A 97 -0.72 -13.94 -8.69
N GLY A 98 -0.90 -13.99 -10.01
CA GLY A 98 -2.19 -14.24 -10.65
C GLY A 98 -3.21 -13.11 -10.45
N LEU A 99 -2.73 -11.87 -10.32
CA LEU A 99 -3.55 -10.65 -10.26
C LEU A 99 -3.54 -9.97 -11.62
N ASP A 100 -4.68 -9.42 -12.03
CA ASP A 100 -4.75 -8.55 -13.20
C ASP A 100 -4.28 -7.12 -12.84
N PRO A 101 -3.15 -6.64 -13.41
CA PRO A 101 -2.70 -5.28 -13.18
C PRO A 101 -3.67 -4.23 -13.74
N GLN A 102 -4.42 -4.52 -14.81
CA GLN A 102 -5.35 -3.55 -15.39
C GLN A 102 -6.49 -3.21 -14.44
N ALA A 103 -7.07 -4.22 -13.78
CA ALA A 103 -8.04 -4.04 -12.70
C ALA A 103 -7.54 -3.15 -11.54
N LEU A 104 -6.22 -3.05 -11.35
CA LEU A 104 -5.58 -2.20 -10.34
C LEU A 104 -5.13 -0.82 -10.87
N GLY A 105 -5.38 -0.53 -12.16
CA GLY A 105 -5.06 0.75 -12.79
C GLY A 105 -3.67 0.80 -13.45
N TYR A 106 -3.02 -0.33 -13.70
CA TYR A 106 -1.79 -0.42 -14.50
C TYR A 106 -2.05 -0.40 -16.02
N GLY A 107 -3.04 0.38 -16.46
CA GLY A 107 -3.31 0.61 -17.87
C GLY A 107 -2.33 1.59 -18.53
N TRP A 108 -2.64 1.98 -19.77
CA TRP A 108 -1.94 3.03 -20.47
C TRP A 108 -1.94 4.33 -19.65
N ARG A 109 -0.77 4.96 -19.49
CA ARG A 109 -0.64 6.30 -18.91
C ARG A 109 -0.09 7.24 -19.99
N PRO A 110 -0.58 8.48 -20.09
CA PRO A 110 0.05 9.47 -20.94
C PRO A 110 1.50 9.69 -20.48
N PRO A 111 2.45 9.92 -21.41
CA PRO A 111 3.83 10.22 -21.04
C PRO A 111 3.83 11.44 -20.11
N GLN A 112 4.47 11.31 -18.96
CA GLN A 112 4.55 12.43 -18.03
C GLN A 112 5.52 13.47 -18.59
N PRO A 113 5.19 14.77 -18.53
CA PRO A 113 6.11 15.82 -18.94
C PRO A 113 7.37 15.70 -18.06
N ARG A 114 8.53 15.53 -18.70
CA ARG A 114 9.83 15.61 -18.03
C ARG A 114 9.92 17.02 -17.43
N ARG A 115 9.96 17.10 -16.09
CA ARG A 115 10.28 18.33 -15.37
C ARG A 115 11.78 18.44 -15.21
#